data_AF-A0A6A5HFQ2-F1
#
_entry.id   AF-A0A6A5HFQ2-F1
#
_cell.length_a   1.000
_cell.length_b   1.000
_cell.length_c   1.000
_cell.angle_alpha   90.00
_cell.angle_beta   90.00
_cell.angle_gamma   90.00
#
_symmetry.space_group_name_H-M   'P 1'
#
loop_
_entity.id
_entity.type
_entity.pdbx_description
1 polymer ?
#
loop_
_entity_poly.entity_id
_entity_poly.type
_entity_poly.pdbx_seq_one_letter_code
_entity_poly.pdbx_strand_id
1 'polypeptide(L)'
;MYKFLTLFAALSTAIVAQQTTCRAQTLGPAIGGLCPTGYTVISNGECCSSSQVTSSASTCADKTNANGVNECPGLKSYCNNSAYKSLMTVQCPKTCGFCTPSSSCVDLTNPNTGRSECAANQNLCNNSLYKETMKTQCPKTCGYCK
;
A
#
# COMPACT_ATOMS: atom_id res chain seq x y z
N MET A 1 -0.32 -40.31 -41.30
CA MET A 1 0.62 -40.21 -40.16
C MET A 1 0.58 -38.78 -39.64
N TYR A 2 -0.24 -38.54 -38.61
CA TYR A 2 -0.38 -37.22 -37.99
C TYR A 2 0.79 -36.97 -37.05
N LYS A 3 1.56 -35.91 -37.29
CA LYS A 3 2.54 -35.41 -36.32
C LYS A 3 2.10 -34.02 -35.89
N PHE A 4 1.16 -33.99 -34.96
CA PHE A 4 0.81 -32.79 -34.19
C PHE A 4 2.03 -32.40 -33.36
N LEU A 5 2.82 -31.45 -33.87
CA LEU A 5 3.87 -30.81 -33.10
C LEU A 5 3.21 -29.72 -32.25
N THR A 6 2.67 -30.11 -31.09
CA THR A 6 2.12 -29.19 -30.11
C THR A 6 3.26 -28.33 -29.57
N LEU A 7 3.38 -27.09 -30.05
CA LEU A 7 4.17 -26.05 -29.42
C LEU A 7 3.51 -25.77 -28.05
N PHE A 8 4.15 -26.21 -26.97
CA PHE A 8 3.77 -25.78 -25.64
C PHE A 8 4.09 -24.29 -25.52
N ALA A 9 3.09 -23.44 -25.76
CA ALA A 9 3.12 -22.05 -25.34
C ALA A 9 3.15 -22.06 -23.81
N ALA A 10 4.33 -21.91 -23.22
CA ALA A 10 4.44 -21.51 -21.83
C ALA A 10 3.85 -20.10 -21.72
N LEU A 11 2.55 -20.02 -21.44
CA LEU A 11 1.94 -18.85 -20.84
C LEU A 11 2.62 -18.67 -19.49
N SER A 12 3.74 -17.96 -19.49
CA SER A 12 4.32 -17.39 -18.27
C SER A 12 3.37 -16.30 -17.82
N THR A 13 2.25 -16.68 -17.21
CA THR A 13 1.53 -15.77 -16.33
C THR A 13 2.52 -15.45 -15.22
N ALA A 14 3.21 -14.32 -15.34
CA ALA A 14 3.91 -13.73 -14.22
C ALA A 14 2.82 -13.39 -13.19
N ILE A 15 2.53 -14.35 -12.32
CA ILE A 15 1.75 -14.11 -11.12
C ILE A 15 2.66 -13.17 -10.33
N VAL A 16 2.40 -11.87 -10.40
CA VAL A 16 3.08 -10.89 -9.55
C VAL A 16 2.72 -11.29 -8.13
N ALA A 17 3.61 -12.03 -7.46
CA ALA A 17 3.47 -12.32 -6.05
C ALA A 17 3.51 -10.95 -5.34
N GLN A 18 2.37 -10.53 -4.80
CA GLN A 18 2.23 -9.25 -4.12
C GLN A 18 3.18 -9.27 -2.91
N GLN A 19 4.31 -8.58 -3.02
CA GLN A 19 5.37 -8.66 -2.01
C GLN A 19 4.98 -7.81 -0.79
N THR A 20 4.53 -8.44 0.28
CA THR A 20 4.23 -7.82 1.58
C THR A 20 5.52 -7.67 2.39
N THR A 21 5.71 -6.48 2.96
CA THR A 21 6.81 -6.12 3.87
C THR A 21 6.25 -5.48 5.15
N CYS A 22 7.05 -5.42 6.20
CA CYS A 22 6.67 -4.82 7.48
C CYS A 22 7.30 -3.43 7.60
N ARG A 23 6.49 -2.41 7.94
CA ARG A 23 7.00 -1.05 8.19
C ARG A 23 7.85 -0.95 9.46
N ALA A 24 7.72 -1.92 10.36
CA ALA A 24 8.37 -1.99 11.66
C ALA A 24 9.07 -3.36 11.83
N GLN A 25 9.59 -3.63 13.03
CA GLN A 25 10.16 -4.94 13.36
C GLN A 25 9.10 -6.04 13.26
N THR A 26 9.48 -7.16 12.66
CA THR A 26 8.67 -8.37 12.59
C THR A 26 8.72 -9.12 13.92
N LEU A 27 7.66 -9.88 14.22
CA LEU A 27 7.57 -10.69 15.44
C LEU A 27 8.45 -11.95 15.36
N GLY A 28 8.81 -12.37 14.15
CA GLY A 28 9.56 -13.59 13.85
C GLY A 28 8.88 -14.45 12.78
N PRO A 29 9.42 -15.64 12.47
CA PRO A 29 8.90 -16.52 11.44
C PRO A 29 7.50 -17.08 11.79
N ALA A 30 6.65 -17.24 10.77
CA ALA A 30 5.35 -17.87 10.91
C ALA A 30 5.49 -19.38 11.14
N ILE A 31 4.75 -19.94 12.10
CA ILE A 31 4.78 -21.37 12.40
C ILE A 31 3.68 -22.04 11.57
N GLY A 32 4.07 -22.88 10.61
CA GLY A 32 3.10 -23.54 9.71
C GLY A 32 2.33 -22.56 8.81
N GLY A 33 2.89 -21.37 8.55
CA GLY A 33 2.21 -20.32 7.77
C GLY A 33 1.09 -19.60 8.53
N LEU A 34 1.07 -19.73 9.86
CA LEU A 34 0.10 -19.04 10.72
C LEU A 34 0.81 -18.07 11.66
N CYS A 35 0.15 -16.95 11.91
CA CYS A 35 0.57 -15.93 12.87
C CYS A 35 -0.44 -15.80 14.01
N PRO A 36 -0.02 -15.30 15.19
CA PRO A 36 -0.93 -14.96 16.27
C PRO A 36 -2.01 -13.94 15.86
N THR A 37 -3.12 -13.90 16.57
CA THR A 37 -4.20 -12.94 16.33
C THR A 37 -3.68 -11.49 16.28
N GLY A 38 -4.04 -10.76 15.23
CA GLY A 38 -3.56 -9.39 14.98
C GLY A 38 -2.30 -9.30 14.12
N TYR A 39 -1.70 -10.42 13.73
CA TYR A 39 -0.52 -10.49 12.87
C TYR A 39 -0.85 -11.23 11.56
N THR A 40 -0.18 -10.84 10.48
CA THR A 40 -0.31 -11.45 9.15
C THR A 40 1.07 -11.89 8.66
N VAL A 41 1.12 -13.03 7.96
CA VAL A 41 2.33 -13.52 7.31
C VAL A 41 2.68 -12.60 6.14
N ILE A 42 3.89 -12.08 6.09
CA ILE A 42 4.41 -11.28 4.98
C ILE A 42 5.29 -12.13 4.05
N SER A 43 5.71 -11.60 2.90
CA SER A 43 6.36 -12.39 1.84
C SER A 43 7.69 -13.03 2.21
N ASN A 44 8.37 -12.57 3.27
CA ASN A 44 9.58 -13.22 3.78
C ASN A 44 9.27 -14.38 4.76
N GLY A 45 8.00 -14.73 4.96
CA GLY A 45 7.58 -15.79 5.88
C GLY A 45 7.52 -15.37 7.34
N GLU A 46 7.65 -14.08 7.65
CA GLU A 46 7.56 -13.55 9.01
C GLU A 46 6.17 -12.99 9.34
N CYS A 47 5.88 -12.93 10.64
CA CYS A 47 4.68 -12.32 11.17
C CYS A 47 4.90 -10.82 11.38
N CYS A 48 4.12 -10.01 10.67
CA CYS A 48 4.05 -8.57 10.89
C CYS A 48 2.70 -8.22 11.51
N SER A 49 2.65 -7.20 12.37
CA SER A 49 1.38 -6.65 12.83
C SER A 49 0.55 -6.27 11.62
N SER A 50 -0.71 -6.70 11.54
CA SER A 50 -1.56 -6.53 10.36
C SER A 50 -1.72 -5.06 9.97
N SER A 51 -1.66 -4.16 10.96
CA SER A 51 -1.70 -2.70 10.79
C SER A 51 -0.38 -2.11 10.26
N GLN A 52 0.70 -2.87 10.29
CA GLN A 52 2.06 -2.50 9.84
C GLN A 52 2.47 -3.25 8.57
N VAL A 53 1.64 -4.17 8.09
CA VAL A 53 1.83 -4.84 6.81
C VAL A 53 1.63 -3.81 5.71
N THR A 54 2.73 -3.51 5.04
CA THR A 54 2.70 -2.80 3.77
C THR A 54 2.79 -3.83 2.67
N SER A 55 1.70 -4.00 1.94
CA SER A 55 1.78 -4.66 0.66
C SER A 55 2.49 -3.71 -0.30
N SER A 56 3.49 -4.20 -1.02
CA SER A 56 3.96 -3.55 -2.26
C SER A 56 2.85 -3.51 -3.33
N ALA A 57 1.65 -4.02 -3.01
CA ALA A 57 0.41 -3.78 -3.72
C ALA A 57 -0.26 -2.43 -3.35
N SER A 58 0.49 -1.36 -3.09
CA SER A 58 0.06 -0.13 -3.73
C SER A 58 0.49 -0.26 -5.19
N THR A 59 -0.43 -0.67 -6.06
CA THR A 59 -0.30 -0.50 -7.53
C THR A 59 -0.27 0.99 -7.92
N CYS A 60 0.25 1.83 -7.04
CA CYS A 60 0.39 3.24 -7.22
C CYS A 60 1.73 3.54 -7.88
N ALA A 61 1.83 3.00 -9.07
CA ALA A 61 2.89 3.29 -10.01
C ALA A 61 2.26 3.93 -11.24
N ASP A 62 3.04 4.75 -11.92
CA ASP A 62 2.67 5.23 -13.24
C ASP A 62 2.69 4.04 -14.21
N LYS A 63 1.66 3.96 -15.04
CA LYS A 63 1.53 2.93 -16.06
C LYS A 63 2.44 3.25 -17.24
N THR A 64 3.02 2.21 -17.80
CA THR A 64 3.80 2.30 -19.03
C THR A 64 2.90 2.03 -20.24
N ASN A 65 3.27 2.59 -21.39
CA ASN A 65 2.62 2.25 -22.65
C ASN A 65 3.05 0.85 -23.15
N ALA A 66 2.53 0.44 -24.30
CA ALA A 66 2.83 -0.88 -24.89
C ALA A 66 4.32 -1.14 -25.13
N ASN A 67 5.13 -0.09 -25.24
CA ASN A 67 6.58 -0.17 -25.43
C ASN A 67 7.37 -0.11 -24.11
N GLY A 68 6.68 -0.11 -22.96
CA GLY A 68 7.30 -0.03 -21.64
C GLY A 68 7.78 1.38 -21.24
N VAL A 69 7.40 2.42 -21.98
CA VAL A 69 7.81 3.80 -21.69
C VAL A 69 6.84 4.45 -20.69
N ASN A 70 7.38 5.11 -19.66
CA ASN A 70 6.59 5.92 -18.73
C ASN A 70 6.48 7.37 -19.24
N GLU A 71 5.32 7.73 -19.76
CA GLU A 71 5.03 9.06 -20.33
C GLU A 71 4.51 10.06 -19.29
N CYS A 72 4.19 9.60 -18.07
CA CYS A 72 3.61 10.44 -17.03
C CYS A 72 4.42 11.70 -16.67
N PRO A 73 5.78 11.70 -16.65
CA PRO A 73 6.54 12.93 -16.42
C PRO A 73 6.16 14.09 -17.35
N GLY A 74 5.86 13.80 -18.63
CA GLY A 74 5.42 14.78 -19.62
C GLY A 74 3.96 15.21 -19.48
N LEU A 75 3.16 14.45 -18.72
CA LEU A 75 1.73 14.66 -18.54
C LEU A 75 1.39 15.38 -17.22
N LYS A 76 2.39 15.80 -16.44
CA LYS A 76 2.18 16.36 -15.09
C LYS A 76 1.24 17.57 -15.03
N SER A 77 1.18 18.38 -16.08
CA SER A 77 0.26 19.53 -16.16
C SER A 77 -1.22 19.11 -16.17
N TYR A 78 -1.54 17.89 -16.63
CA TYR A 78 -2.90 17.37 -16.71
C TYR A 78 -3.44 16.89 -15.36
N CYS A 79 -2.60 16.74 -14.32
CA CYS A 79 -3.04 16.29 -13.00
C CYS A 79 -4.17 17.17 -12.42
N ASN A 80 -4.14 18.48 -12.70
CA ASN A 80 -5.15 19.43 -12.20
C ASN A 80 -6.22 19.77 -13.23
N ASN A 81 -6.15 19.23 -14.45
CA ASN A 81 -7.15 19.48 -15.48
C ASN A 81 -8.36 18.56 -15.24
N SER A 82 -9.54 19.15 -15.03
CA SER A 82 -10.78 18.42 -14.72
C SER A 82 -11.15 17.37 -15.75
N ALA A 83 -10.90 17.62 -17.05
CA ALA A 83 -11.20 16.68 -18.13
C ALA A 83 -10.30 15.43 -18.09
N TYR A 84 -9.06 15.58 -17.60
CA TYR A 84 -8.06 14.51 -17.61
C TYR A 84 -7.80 13.90 -16.23
N LYS A 85 -8.37 14.47 -15.17
CA LYS A 85 -8.11 14.05 -13.78
C LYS A 85 -8.36 12.56 -13.57
N SER A 86 -9.46 12.01 -14.08
CA SER A 86 -9.78 10.59 -13.97
C SER A 86 -8.73 9.71 -14.68
N LEU A 87 -8.35 10.08 -15.90
CA LEU A 87 -7.29 9.40 -16.64
C LEU A 87 -5.97 9.44 -15.88
N MET A 88 -5.60 10.60 -15.34
CA MET A 88 -4.36 10.79 -14.58
C MET A 88 -4.37 10.03 -13.25
N THR A 89 -5.53 9.86 -12.59
CA THR A 89 -5.67 8.98 -11.42
C THR A 89 -5.41 7.51 -11.75
N VAL A 90 -5.70 7.07 -12.97
CA VAL A 90 -5.51 5.67 -13.36
C VAL A 90 -4.13 5.43 -13.98
N GLN A 91 -3.65 6.34 -14.81
CA GLN A 91 -2.44 6.17 -15.60
C GLN A 91 -1.19 6.71 -14.90
N CYS A 92 -1.34 7.83 -14.17
CA CYS A 92 -0.22 8.56 -13.61
C CYS A 92 -0.39 8.88 -12.11
N PRO A 93 -0.88 7.94 -11.27
CA PRO A 93 -1.21 8.26 -9.90
C PRO A 93 0.03 8.65 -9.08
N LYS A 94 1.22 8.16 -9.44
CA LYS A 94 2.47 8.51 -8.76
C LYS A 94 2.96 9.89 -9.19
N THR A 95 3.03 10.16 -10.49
CA THR A 95 3.43 11.48 -11.01
C THR A 95 2.50 12.59 -10.50
N CYS A 96 1.20 12.33 -10.41
CA CYS A 96 0.23 13.31 -9.92
C CYS A 96 0.08 13.37 -8.40
N GLY A 97 0.80 12.52 -7.65
CA GLY A 97 0.66 12.46 -6.20
C GLY A 97 -0.72 11.96 -5.73
N PHE A 98 -1.47 11.28 -6.61
CA PHE A 98 -2.72 10.60 -6.26
C PHE A 98 -2.50 9.27 -5.57
N CYS A 99 -1.23 8.86 -5.43
CA CYS A 99 -0.83 7.84 -4.48
C CYS A 99 -1.08 8.30 -3.06
N THR A 100 -2.31 8.15 -2.61
CA THR A 100 -2.54 7.81 -1.23
C THR A 100 -2.06 6.37 -1.06
N PRO A 101 -1.05 6.07 -0.23
CA PRO A 101 -0.94 4.71 0.26
C PRO A 101 -2.32 4.35 0.79
N SER A 102 -2.77 3.13 0.55
CA SER A 102 -3.88 2.54 1.28
C SER A 102 -3.46 2.38 2.75
N SER A 103 -3.13 3.49 3.43
CA SER A 103 -3.50 3.64 4.82
C SER A 103 -5.01 3.63 4.76
N SER A 104 -5.60 2.47 5.02
CA SER A 104 -6.91 2.42 5.64
C SER A 104 -7.00 3.61 6.58
N CYS A 105 -7.96 4.51 6.36
CA CYS A 105 -8.12 5.71 7.17
C CYS A 105 -8.57 5.28 8.57
N VAL A 106 -7.61 4.78 9.35
CA VAL A 106 -7.83 4.13 10.63
C VAL A 106 -6.73 4.58 11.57
N ASP A 107 -7.11 4.72 12.82
CA ASP A 107 -6.19 5.01 13.88
C ASP A 107 -5.40 3.75 14.24
N LEU A 108 -4.11 3.91 14.43
CA LEU A 108 -3.23 2.82 14.82
C LEU A 108 -3.52 2.40 16.26
N THR A 109 -3.37 1.11 16.52
CA THR A 109 -3.50 0.49 17.83
C THR A 109 -2.12 0.23 18.42
N ASN A 110 -1.98 0.41 19.73
CA ASN A 110 -0.78 0.02 20.43
C ASN A 110 -0.59 -1.51 20.32
N PRO A 111 0.56 -2.01 19.84
CA PRO A 111 0.76 -3.42 19.56
C PRO A 111 0.77 -4.30 20.82
N ASN A 112 1.03 -3.73 22.00
CA ASN A 112 1.04 -4.46 23.26
C ASN A 112 -0.36 -4.61 23.88
N THR A 113 -1.27 -3.68 23.59
CA THR A 113 -2.61 -3.65 24.20
C THR A 113 -3.73 -3.89 23.20
N GLY A 114 -3.45 -3.83 21.90
CA GLY A 114 -4.44 -3.91 20.82
C GLY A 114 -5.41 -2.72 20.78
N ARG A 115 -5.22 -1.68 21.61
CA ARG A 115 -6.14 -0.55 21.74
C ARG A 115 -5.56 0.70 21.09
N SER A 116 -6.41 1.48 20.41
CA SER A 116 -6.01 2.81 19.94
C SER A 116 -6.02 3.82 21.08
N GLU A 117 -4.96 4.60 21.17
CA GLU A 117 -4.81 5.68 22.15
C GLU A 117 -5.23 7.04 21.56
N CYS A 118 -5.72 7.06 20.31
CA CYS A 118 -6.01 8.29 19.58
C CYS A 118 -7.14 9.11 20.19
N ALA A 119 -8.19 8.47 20.71
CA ALA A 119 -9.27 9.17 21.41
C ALA A 119 -8.77 9.94 22.64
N ALA A 120 -7.86 9.35 23.41
CA ALA A 120 -7.27 9.98 24.59
C ALA A 120 -6.31 11.13 24.22
N ASN A 121 -5.69 11.04 23.04
CA ASN A 121 -4.68 11.99 22.55
C ASN A 121 -5.22 12.97 21.51
N GLN A 122 -6.54 13.12 21.38
CA GLN A 122 -7.13 13.98 20.35
C GLN A 122 -6.69 15.45 20.46
N ASN A 123 -6.38 15.93 21.67
CA ASN A 123 -5.82 17.25 21.90
C ASN A 123 -4.44 17.46 21.23
N LEU A 124 -3.69 16.38 20.96
CA LEU A 124 -2.38 16.45 20.29
C LEU A 124 -2.50 16.67 18.78
N CYS A 125 -3.68 16.50 18.18
CA CYS A 125 -3.88 16.72 16.75
C CYS A 125 -3.40 18.11 16.30
N ASN A 126 -3.62 19.14 17.14
CA ASN A 126 -3.24 20.52 16.85
C ASN A 126 -1.92 20.96 17.50
N ASN A 127 -1.27 20.08 18.28
CA ASN A 127 0.00 20.40 18.93
C ASN A 127 1.14 20.36 17.91
N SER A 128 1.91 21.44 17.79
CA SER A 128 2.97 21.58 16.79
C SER A 128 4.06 20.50 16.88
N LEU A 129 4.36 20.01 18.08
CA LEU A 129 5.38 18.96 18.29
C LEU A 129 4.88 17.58 17.85
N TYR A 130 3.59 17.29 18.06
CA TYR A 130 3.01 15.96 17.84
C TYR A 130 2.19 15.83 16.55
N LYS A 131 1.96 16.93 15.83
CA LYS A 131 1.12 16.98 14.62
C LYS A 131 1.50 15.93 13.58
N GLU A 132 2.80 15.78 13.29
CA GLU A 132 3.28 14.78 12.32
C GLU A 132 3.10 13.34 12.81
N THR A 133 3.31 13.10 14.12
CA THR A 133 2.99 11.82 14.74
C THR A 133 1.49 11.51 14.65
N MET A 134 0.63 12.49 14.93
CA MET A 134 -0.82 12.33 14.88
C MET A 134 -1.36 12.10 13.46
N LYS A 135 -0.72 12.65 12.43
CA LYS A 135 -1.01 12.31 11.02
C LYS A 135 -0.76 10.84 10.68
N THR A 136 0.18 10.21 11.38
CA THR A 136 0.54 8.82 11.12
C THR A 136 -0.23 7.86 12.02
N GLN A 137 -0.30 8.18 13.32
CA GLN A 137 -0.91 7.32 14.33
C GLN A 137 -2.43 7.47 14.41
N CYS A 138 -2.96 8.67 14.18
CA CYS A 138 -4.35 9.00 14.42
C CYS A 138 -5.02 9.73 13.25
N PRO A 139 -4.82 9.29 11.98
CA PRO A 139 -5.28 10.04 10.82
C PRO A 139 -6.81 10.16 10.75
N LYS A 140 -7.56 9.21 11.34
CA LYS A 140 -9.02 9.25 11.40
C LYS A 140 -9.51 10.13 12.55
N THR A 141 -9.00 9.92 13.77
CA THR A 141 -9.38 10.73 14.95
C THR A 141 -9.07 12.22 14.76
N CYS A 142 -7.97 12.55 14.09
CA CYS A 142 -7.59 13.92 13.79
C CYS A 142 -8.19 14.48 12.48
N GLY A 143 -8.94 13.67 11.72
CA GLY A 143 -9.59 14.11 10.49
C GLY A 143 -8.64 14.40 9.32
N TYR A 144 -7.45 13.79 9.31
CA TYR A 144 -6.46 13.92 8.24
C TYR A 144 -6.77 13.06 7.01
N CYS A 145 -7.71 12.11 7.14
CA CYS A 145 -8.23 11.31 6.04
C CYS A 145 -9.75 11.11 6.21
N LYS A 146 -10.40 10.63 5.15
CA LYS A 146 -11.82 10.28 5.11
C LYS A 146 -12.00 8.92 4.48
#